data_AF-A0A7X5QIE6-F1
#
_entry.id   AF-A0A7X5QIE6-F1
#
_cell.length_a   1.000
_cell.length_b   1.000
_cell.length_c   1.000
_cell.angle_alpha   90.00
_cell.angle_beta   90.00
_cell.angle_gamma   90.00
#
_symmetry.space_group_name_H-M   'P 1'
#
loop_
_entity.id
_entity.type
_entity.pdbx_description
1 polymer ?
#
loop_
_entity_poly.entity_id
_entity_poly.type
_entity_poly.pdbx_seq_one_letter_code
_entity_poly.pdbx_strand_id
1 'polypeptide(L)'
;PSYGDLGLAQMTGATDARRLFSTNQVVPGMFTRQAWEGQVQKAIAEVVASRREEIDWVLSDGRQPIAEAVSPAVLKARLTERYFTDFAGAWLNFLNSVRWNKGHNLSDTIDQLTLMADVRQSPLIALMNTLAYQGETGQPGQGLSDSLVKSARNLFQQSNRPVTDPNSGPQNPLDNTFGPLLTLMGKNRGQTLMTADRTLSLQTYLTRVTRVRLKLQQIANTDDPQERMQALAQTVFQGKSVDLTDTQSYGSLMAASLGAEWNGFGQSVFVQPLMQAWQTVLQPSVASINAQWQSSVVADWQAAFNGRYPFVDEEDEASLPVLGQFIQADTGRIEQFLHSQLGGVLHKEGNHWVVDEEGSQGLHVNPAFLTAINQLSELSDVLLTNGGQGMRFELRAKPVRDVAETDLTIDGQRLRYFNQMESWQRLRWPGESDNPGVVLTWTSVNTGARVFGDYPGEWGLLRWLEQAQVKAQEGGRYRLRFMAPDGLPLTWDLRTAQGKGPLVLLGLKGFRLPTQIFSDKGE
;
A
#
# COMPACT_ATOMS: atom_id res chain seq x y z
N PRO A 1 -7.62 -13.07 49.03
CA PRO A 1 -8.53 -13.31 47.88
C PRO A 1 -7.73 -13.22 46.57
N SER A 2 -7.69 -14.28 45.76
CA SER A 2 -7.04 -14.22 44.44
C SER A 2 -7.96 -13.50 43.46
N TYR A 3 -7.46 -12.47 42.79
CA TYR A 3 -8.19 -11.83 41.68
C TYR A 3 -8.14 -12.77 40.48
N GLY A 4 -9.29 -13.23 39.99
CA GLY A 4 -9.37 -14.10 38.81
C GLY A 4 -9.03 -13.34 37.52
N ASP A 5 -8.58 -14.08 36.51
CA ASP A 5 -8.23 -13.51 35.21
C ASP A 5 -9.44 -12.84 34.55
N LEU A 6 -9.15 -11.71 33.90
CA LEU A 6 -10.13 -10.87 33.23
C LEU A 6 -10.15 -11.17 31.73
N GLY A 7 -11.22 -11.80 31.25
CA GLY A 7 -11.44 -12.11 29.83
C GLY A 7 -12.38 -11.13 29.12
N LEU A 8 -12.43 -11.19 27.79
CA LEU A 8 -13.23 -10.28 26.95
C LEU A 8 -14.71 -10.20 27.40
N ALA A 9 -15.36 -11.34 27.66
CA ALA A 9 -16.77 -11.36 28.07
C ALA A 9 -17.03 -10.63 29.40
N GLN A 10 -16.07 -10.67 30.33
CA GLN A 10 -16.19 -9.93 31.59
C GLN A 10 -15.98 -8.43 31.39
N MET A 11 -15.09 -8.04 30.47
CA MET A 11 -14.84 -6.63 30.15
C MET A 11 -16.01 -5.96 29.41
N THR A 12 -16.80 -6.73 28.68
CA THR A 12 -17.92 -6.23 27.88
C THR A 12 -19.29 -6.44 28.54
N GLY A 13 -19.32 -7.10 29.69
CA GLY A 13 -20.56 -7.33 30.47
C GLY A 13 -21.59 -8.13 29.68
N ALA A 14 -22.86 -7.68 29.71
CA ALA A 14 -23.97 -8.35 29.03
C ALA A 14 -24.01 -8.10 27.50
N THR A 15 -23.03 -7.38 26.93
CA THR A 15 -22.95 -7.18 25.48
C THR A 15 -22.37 -8.41 24.81
N ASP A 16 -22.90 -8.79 23.64
CA ASP A 16 -22.52 -10.00 22.92
C ASP A 16 -21.21 -9.81 22.13
N ALA A 17 -20.10 -9.65 22.86
CA ALA A 17 -18.79 -9.37 22.27
C ALA A 17 -18.30 -10.43 21.30
N ARG A 18 -18.72 -11.69 21.48
CA ARG A 18 -18.32 -12.81 20.62
C ARG A 18 -18.87 -12.70 19.20
N ARG A 19 -19.87 -11.85 18.94
CA ARG A 19 -20.35 -11.58 17.58
C ARG A 19 -19.42 -10.65 16.79
N LEU A 20 -18.64 -9.81 17.47
CA LEU A 20 -17.74 -8.84 16.84
C LEU A 20 -16.27 -9.26 16.95
N PHE A 21 -15.86 -9.75 18.11
CA PHE A 21 -14.47 -9.92 18.47
C PHE A 21 -14.15 -11.34 18.93
N SER A 22 -12.92 -11.76 18.67
CA SER A 22 -12.33 -12.98 19.22
C SER A 22 -10.94 -12.69 19.78
N THR A 23 -10.56 -13.42 20.83
CA THR A 23 -9.22 -13.40 21.44
C THR A 23 -9.00 -14.72 22.18
N ASN A 24 -7.75 -15.15 22.24
CA ASN A 24 -7.30 -16.30 23.03
C ASN A 24 -6.52 -15.89 24.29
N GLN A 25 -6.41 -14.60 24.56
CA GLN A 25 -5.69 -14.06 25.72
C GLN A 25 -6.67 -13.60 26.81
N VAL A 26 -6.15 -13.51 28.02
CA VAL A 26 -6.81 -12.90 29.19
C VAL A 26 -5.82 -11.96 29.87
N VAL A 27 -6.34 -10.99 30.62
CA VAL A 27 -5.50 -10.14 31.48
C VAL A 27 -5.43 -10.80 32.85
N PRO A 28 -4.24 -11.14 33.37
CA PRO A 28 -4.11 -11.68 34.73
C PRO A 28 -4.77 -10.76 35.75
N GLY A 29 -5.58 -11.32 36.66
CA GLY A 29 -6.42 -10.52 37.58
C GLY A 29 -5.63 -9.56 38.48
N MET A 30 -4.35 -9.86 38.73
CA MET A 30 -3.43 -9.01 39.47
C MET A 30 -3.13 -7.67 38.78
N PHE A 31 -3.31 -7.57 37.46
CA PHE A 31 -3.11 -6.34 36.68
C PHE A 31 -4.44 -5.65 36.39
N THR A 32 -5.24 -5.46 37.43
CA THR A 32 -6.50 -4.71 37.38
C THR A 32 -6.51 -3.59 38.41
N ARG A 33 -7.32 -2.55 38.19
CA ARG A 33 -7.52 -1.45 39.12
C ARG A 33 -7.95 -1.94 40.49
N GLN A 34 -8.83 -2.93 40.51
CA GLN A 34 -9.33 -3.56 41.73
C GLN A 34 -8.21 -4.26 42.51
N ALA A 35 -7.26 -4.92 41.83
CA ALA A 35 -6.09 -5.53 42.46
C ALA A 35 -5.10 -4.47 42.97
N TRP A 36 -4.87 -3.40 42.19
CA TRP A 36 -4.04 -2.27 42.59
C TRP A 36 -4.53 -1.62 43.88
N GLU A 37 -5.78 -1.14 43.89
CA GLU A 37 -6.39 -0.41 45.00
C GLU A 37 -6.64 -1.32 46.22
N GLY A 38 -6.95 -2.60 45.98
CA GLY A 38 -7.29 -3.55 47.03
C GLY A 38 -6.09 -4.10 47.79
N GLN A 39 -5.05 -4.55 47.06
CA GLN A 39 -3.97 -5.37 47.62
C GLN A 39 -2.57 -4.90 47.22
N VAL A 40 -2.30 -4.66 45.93
CA VAL A 40 -0.92 -4.46 45.45
C VAL A 40 -0.29 -3.19 46.03
N GLN A 41 -1.03 -2.08 46.06
CA GLN A 41 -0.53 -0.82 46.63
C GLN A 41 -0.12 -0.98 48.10
N LYS A 42 -0.87 -1.79 48.87
CA LYS A 42 -0.58 -2.08 50.28
C LYS A 42 0.62 -3.01 50.42
N ALA A 43 0.68 -4.07 49.62
CA ALA A 43 1.80 -5.01 49.63
C ALA A 43 3.13 -4.32 49.31
N ILE A 44 3.16 -3.39 48.34
CA ILE A 44 4.34 -2.57 48.06
C ILE A 44 4.70 -1.71 49.27
N ALA A 45 3.72 -1.09 49.93
CA ALA A 45 3.96 -0.28 51.11
C ALA A 45 4.52 -1.10 52.30
N GLU A 46 4.06 -2.33 52.50
CA GLU A 46 4.55 -3.25 53.53
C GLU A 46 6.01 -3.65 53.29
N VAL A 47 6.37 -4.03 52.05
CA VAL A 47 7.76 -4.36 51.69
C VAL A 47 8.70 -3.15 51.87
N VAL A 48 8.21 -1.95 51.56
CA VAL A 48 8.98 -0.71 51.75
C VAL A 48 9.15 -0.39 53.24
N ALA A 49 8.13 -0.66 54.07
CA ALA A 49 8.18 -0.46 55.51
C ALA A 49 9.16 -1.44 56.17
N SER A 50 9.12 -2.73 55.83
CA SER A 50 10.06 -3.73 56.36
C SER A 50 11.51 -3.39 56.00
N ARG A 51 11.75 -2.91 54.78
CA ARG A 51 13.08 -2.47 54.36
C ARG A 51 13.56 -1.23 55.10
N ARG A 52 12.65 -0.32 55.45
CA ARG A 52 12.98 0.85 56.28
C ARG A 52 13.43 0.41 57.68
N GLU A 53 12.72 -0.54 58.28
CA GLU A 53 13.06 -1.10 59.59
C GLU A 53 14.43 -1.80 59.57
N GLU A 54 14.74 -2.58 58.52
CA GLU A 54 16.07 -3.17 58.33
C GLU A 54 17.18 -2.10 58.19
N ILE A 55 16.94 -1.03 57.43
CA ILE A 55 17.95 0.03 57.27
C ILE A 55 18.18 0.78 58.59
N ASP A 56 17.11 1.05 59.35
CA ASP A 56 17.19 1.73 60.65
C ASP A 56 17.97 0.88 61.68
N TRP A 57 17.73 -0.44 61.70
CA TRP A 57 18.47 -1.40 62.53
C TRP A 57 19.98 -1.47 62.19
N VAL A 58 20.36 -1.35 60.91
CA VAL A 58 21.78 -1.39 60.51
C VAL A 58 22.48 -0.06 60.81
N LEU A 59 21.76 1.06 60.75
CA LEU A 59 22.33 2.40 61.03
C LEU A 59 22.57 2.65 62.52
N SER A 60 21.89 1.93 63.43
CA SER A 60 22.23 1.99 64.86
C SER A 60 23.63 1.43 65.19
N ASP A 61 24.22 0.61 64.32
CA ASP A 61 25.54 0.00 64.51
C ASP A 61 26.69 0.66 63.75
N GLY A 62 26.43 1.62 62.83
CA GLY A 62 27.51 2.30 62.11
C GLY A 62 27.05 3.47 61.24
N ARG A 63 27.68 4.64 61.41
CA ARG A 63 27.45 5.87 60.64
C ARG A 63 28.02 5.76 59.21
N GLN A 64 27.38 5.00 58.33
CA GLN A 64 27.61 5.09 56.88
C GLN A 64 26.45 5.78 56.16
N PRO A 65 26.73 6.67 55.19
CA PRO A 65 25.68 7.31 54.41
C PRO A 65 24.98 6.28 53.50
N ILE A 66 23.65 6.25 53.52
CA ILE A 66 22.82 5.40 52.65
C ILE A 66 23.06 5.84 51.19
N ALA A 67 23.48 4.94 50.31
CA ALA A 67 23.49 5.22 48.88
C ALA A 67 22.05 5.53 48.41
N GLU A 68 21.83 6.64 47.69
CA GLU A 68 20.49 7.09 47.25
C GLU A 68 19.66 5.99 46.56
N ALA A 69 20.33 5.04 45.90
CA ALA A 69 19.76 3.85 45.26
C ALA A 69 19.05 2.86 46.22
N VAL A 70 19.17 3.02 47.54
CA VAL A 70 18.63 2.09 48.56
C VAL A 70 17.57 2.75 49.47
N SER A 71 17.20 4.01 49.21
CA SER A 71 16.18 4.67 50.03
C SER A 71 14.79 4.02 49.88
N PRO A 72 13.97 3.93 50.94
CA PRO A 72 12.61 3.36 50.87
C PRO A 72 11.71 4.05 49.83
N ALA A 73 11.87 5.35 49.63
CA ALA A 73 11.13 6.13 48.64
C ALA A 73 11.49 5.71 47.20
N VAL A 74 12.79 5.55 46.90
CA VAL A 74 13.28 5.07 45.60
C VAL A 74 12.84 3.62 45.36
N LEU A 75 12.90 2.76 46.38
CA LEU A 75 12.40 1.39 46.27
C LEU A 75 10.90 1.34 45.96
N LYS A 76 10.09 2.14 46.66
CA LYS A 76 8.64 2.25 46.40
C LYS A 76 8.38 2.69 44.96
N ALA A 77 9.07 3.74 44.50
CA ALA A 77 8.94 4.25 43.14
C ALA A 77 9.28 3.16 42.11
N ARG A 78 10.40 2.45 42.28
CA ARG A 78 10.86 1.40 41.37
C ARG A 78 9.93 0.19 41.32
N LEU A 79 9.41 -0.25 42.47
CA LEU A 79 8.43 -1.35 42.54
C LEU A 79 7.10 -0.95 41.89
N THR A 80 6.66 0.28 42.13
CA THR A 80 5.43 0.83 41.54
C THR A 80 5.57 0.96 40.02
N GLU A 81 6.67 1.53 39.55
CA GLU A 81 7.01 1.66 38.13
C GLU A 81 7.02 0.29 37.45
N ARG A 82 7.76 -0.68 38.01
CA ARG A 82 7.81 -2.05 37.48
C ARG A 82 6.42 -2.69 37.41
N TYR A 83 5.62 -2.56 38.46
CA TYR A 83 4.25 -3.08 38.46
C TYR A 83 3.41 -2.44 37.33
N PHE A 84 3.51 -1.13 37.13
CA PHE A 84 2.76 -0.46 36.06
C PHE A 84 3.30 -0.77 34.66
N THR A 85 4.60 -1.06 34.52
CA THR A 85 5.17 -1.61 33.27
C THR A 85 4.57 -2.99 32.96
N ASP A 86 4.53 -3.89 33.94
CA ASP A 86 3.95 -5.24 33.75
C ASP A 86 2.43 -5.16 33.53
N PHE A 87 1.74 -4.25 34.21
CA PHE A 87 0.33 -3.94 34.00
C PHE A 87 0.08 -3.52 32.55
N ALA A 88 0.81 -2.51 32.06
CA ALA A 88 0.69 -2.03 30.69
C ALA A 88 0.97 -3.16 29.69
N GLY A 89 2.03 -3.93 29.90
CA GLY A 89 2.38 -5.08 29.06
C GLY A 89 1.28 -6.14 28.99
N ALA A 90 0.68 -6.52 30.13
CA ALA A 90 -0.41 -7.49 30.18
C ALA A 90 -1.65 -7.03 29.39
N TRP A 91 -2.01 -5.74 29.51
CA TRP A 91 -3.12 -5.17 28.76
C TRP A 91 -2.83 -5.05 27.26
N LEU A 92 -1.63 -4.58 26.87
CA LEU A 92 -1.23 -4.50 25.47
C LEU A 92 -1.22 -5.88 24.81
N ASN A 93 -0.73 -6.92 25.49
CA ASN A 93 -0.75 -8.30 24.99
C ASN A 93 -2.17 -8.79 24.74
N PHE A 94 -3.09 -8.55 25.68
CA PHE A 94 -4.49 -8.89 25.50
C PHE A 94 -5.11 -8.13 24.32
N LEU A 95 -4.95 -6.81 24.26
CA LEU A 95 -5.64 -5.96 23.28
C LEU A 95 -5.13 -6.18 21.86
N ASN A 96 -3.82 -6.34 21.69
CA ASN A 96 -3.25 -6.65 20.38
C ASN A 96 -3.56 -8.08 19.89
N SER A 97 -4.09 -8.95 20.76
CA SER A 97 -4.60 -10.27 20.37
C SER A 97 -6.07 -10.25 19.92
N VAL A 98 -6.81 -9.16 20.19
CA VAL A 98 -8.19 -9.02 19.75
C VAL A 98 -8.24 -9.02 18.22
N ARG A 99 -9.18 -9.77 17.65
CA ARG A 99 -9.43 -9.88 16.22
C ARG A 99 -10.88 -9.58 15.92
N TRP A 100 -11.13 -8.93 14.79
CA TRP A 100 -12.47 -8.80 14.23
C TRP A 100 -12.91 -10.13 13.63
N ASN A 101 -14.15 -10.53 13.89
CA ASN A 101 -14.70 -11.76 13.34
C ASN A 101 -15.13 -11.57 11.89
N LYS A 102 -14.66 -12.45 11.01
CA LYS A 102 -14.96 -12.39 9.57
C LYS A 102 -16.45 -12.63 9.31
N GLY A 103 -17.11 -11.69 8.65
CA GLY A 103 -18.43 -11.86 8.03
C GLY A 103 -18.33 -12.55 6.67
N HIS A 104 -19.39 -13.26 6.27
CA HIS A 104 -19.39 -14.06 5.04
C HIS A 104 -20.16 -13.40 3.90
N ASN A 105 -21.03 -12.45 4.20
CA ASN A 105 -21.92 -11.80 3.24
C ASN A 105 -22.29 -10.38 3.68
N LEU A 106 -23.08 -9.70 2.85
CA LEU A 106 -23.54 -8.34 3.10
C LEU A 106 -24.42 -8.22 4.35
N SER A 107 -25.28 -9.21 4.62
CA SER A 107 -26.14 -9.23 5.81
C SER A 107 -25.32 -9.35 7.09
N ASP A 108 -24.36 -10.29 7.15
CA ASP A 108 -23.47 -10.46 8.30
C ASP A 108 -22.73 -9.15 8.61
N THR A 109 -22.22 -8.49 7.57
CA THR A 109 -21.52 -7.21 7.68
C THR A 109 -22.45 -6.12 8.23
N ILE A 110 -23.67 -5.99 7.69
CA ILE A 110 -24.67 -5.03 8.17
C ILE A 110 -24.99 -5.28 9.65
N ASP A 111 -25.17 -6.54 10.06
CA ASP A 111 -25.47 -6.93 11.43
C ASP A 111 -24.32 -6.59 12.39
N GLN A 112 -23.08 -6.88 11.99
CA GLN A 112 -21.90 -6.54 12.78
C GLN A 112 -21.73 -5.02 12.93
N LEU A 113 -21.87 -4.24 11.86
CA LEU A 113 -21.81 -2.78 11.94
C LEU A 113 -22.98 -2.21 12.76
N THR A 114 -24.15 -2.87 12.73
CA THR A 114 -25.30 -2.53 13.58
C THR A 114 -24.95 -2.69 15.05
N LEU A 115 -24.46 -3.87 15.44
CA LEU A 115 -24.11 -4.16 16.82
C LEU A 115 -22.95 -3.28 17.30
N MET A 116 -21.95 -3.04 16.46
CA MET A 116 -20.80 -2.19 16.78
C MET A 116 -21.20 -0.74 17.09
N ALA A 117 -22.13 -0.18 16.32
CA ALA A 117 -22.59 1.20 16.45
C ALA A 117 -23.80 1.38 17.39
N ASP A 118 -24.34 0.30 17.96
CA ASP A 118 -25.49 0.38 18.87
C ASP A 118 -25.11 1.06 20.20
N VAL A 119 -25.77 2.17 20.51
CA VAL A 119 -25.44 2.99 21.69
C VAL A 119 -25.65 2.25 23.02
N ARG A 120 -26.54 1.25 23.06
CA ARG A 120 -26.92 0.53 24.30
C ARG A 120 -26.22 -0.81 24.44
N GLN A 121 -26.00 -1.51 23.32
CA GLN A 121 -25.54 -2.89 23.31
C GLN A 121 -24.17 -3.09 22.67
N SER A 122 -23.49 -2.01 22.24
CA SER A 122 -22.17 -2.12 21.58
C SER A 122 -21.12 -2.74 22.50
N PRO A 123 -20.55 -3.90 22.12
CA PRO A 123 -19.40 -4.47 22.80
C PRO A 123 -18.16 -3.58 22.73
N LEU A 124 -18.03 -2.77 21.67
CA LEU A 124 -16.93 -1.83 21.53
C LEU A 124 -17.04 -0.70 22.57
N ILE A 125 -18.22 -0.10 22.71
CA ILE A 125 -18.43 0.95 23.72
C ILE A 125 -18.18 0.39 25.13
N ALA A 126 -18.67 -0.81 25.42
CA ALA A 126 -18.44 -1.48 26.70
C ALA A 126 -16.94 -1.73 26.96
N LEU A 127 -16.21 -2.27 25.97
CA LEU A 127 -14.78 -2.51 26.07
C LEU A 127 -14.00 -1.21 26.30
N MET A 128 -14.29 -0.16 25.53
CA MET A 128 -13.63 1.15 25.66
C MET A 128 -13.89 1.78 27.03
N ASN A 129 -15.10 1.63 27.60
CA ASN A 129 -15.39 2.08 28.96
C ASN A 129 -14.58 1.32 30.02
N THR A 130 -14.43 0.01 29.86
CA THR A 130 -13.58 -0.80 30.75
C THR A 130 -12.11 -0.37 30.64
N LEU A 131 -11.60 -0.15 29.43
CA LEU A 131 -10.25 0.35 29.20
C LEU A 131 -10.04 1.74 29.82
N ALA A 132 -11.05 2.62 29.73
CA ALA A 132 -11.01 3.91 30.40
C ALA A 132 -10.83 3.76 31.91
N TYR A 133 -11.66 2.92 32.52
CA TYR A 133 -11.68 2.70 33.95
C TYR A 133 -10.34 2.14 34.46
N GLN A 134 -9.75 1.21 33.70
CA GLN A 134 -8.48 0.57 34.00
C GLN A 134 -7.28 1.49 33.73
N GLY A 135 -7.32 2.33 32.69
CA GLY A 135 -6.26 3.29 32.36
C GLY A 135 -6.12 4.45 33.35
N GLU A 136 -7.14 4.70 34.18
CA GLU A 136 -7.10 5.66 35.28
C GLU A 136 -6.51 5.08 36.58
N THR A 137 -6.03 3.82 36.57
CA THR A 137 -5.43 3.18 37.75
C THR A 137 -4.17 3.91 38.21
N GLY A 138 -4.05 4.16 39.51
CA GLY A 138 -2.87 4.81 40.08
C GLY A 138 -2.93 6.34 40.06
N GLN A 139 -4.01 6.94 39.55
CA GLN A 139 -4.23 8.38 39.70
C GLN A 139 -4.34 8.74 41.19
N PRO A 140 -3.56 9.71 41.69
CA PRO A 140 -3.75 10.22 43.04
C PRO A 140 -5.13 10.89 43.07
N GLY A 141 -6.06 10.29 43.81
CA GLY A 141 -7.43 10.78 43.90
C GLY A 141 -7.42 12.25 44.31
N GLN A 142 -7.85 13.14 43.40
CA GLN A 142 -8.27 14.46 43.81
C GLN A 142 -9.52 14.25 44.67
N GLY A 143 -9.36 14.29 45.99
CA GLY A 143 -10.52 14.35 46.88
C GLY A 143 -11.41 15.50 46.42
N LEU A 144 -12.72 15.28 46.38
CA LEU A 144 -13.71 16.30 46.02
C LEU A 144 -13.54 17.62 46.82
N SER A 145 -12.92 17.54 48.01
CA SER A 145 -12.52 18.68 48.83
C SER A 145 -11.38 19.51 48.23
N ASP A 146 -10.36 18.90 47.63
CA ASP A 146 -9.20 19.60 47.07
C ASP A 146 -9.52 20.32 45.76
N SER A 147 -10.46 19.80 44.97
CA SER A 147 -10.93 20.47 43.75
C SER A 147 -11.76 21.72 44.06
N LEU A 148 -12.55 21.72 45.14
CA LEU A 148 -13.28 22.89 45.63
C LEU A 148 -12.34 23.95 46.19
N VAL A 149 -11.31 23.55 46.93
CA VAL A 149 -10.29 24.47 47.47
C VAL A 149 -9.42 25.06 46.35
N LYS A 150 -9.06 24.28 45.32
CA LYS A 150 -8.37 24.80 44.12
C LYS A 150 -9.26 25.72 43.29
N SER A 151 -10.55 25.41 43.14
CA SER A 151 -11.50 26.27 42.42
C SER A 151 -11.69 27.61 43.15
N ALA A 152 -11.79 27.59 44.49
CA ALA A 152 -11.82 28.81 45.29
C ALA A 152 -10.51 29.60 45.17
N ARG A 153 -9.33 28.97 45.28
CA ARG A 153 -8.03 29.66 45.11
C ARG A 153 -7.83 30.23 43.71
N ASN A 154 -8.31 29.55 42.67
CA ASN A 154 -8.21 30.01 41.29
C ASN A 154 -9.10 31.22 40.99
N LEU A 155 -10.25 31.36 41.68
CA LEU A 155 -11.12 32.55 41.59
C LEU A 155 -10.51 33.76 42.33
N PHE A 156 -9.70 33.56 43.37
CA PHE A 156 -9.06 34.64 44.13
C PHE A 156 -7.67 35.06 43.60
N GLN A 157 -7.06 34.33 42.67
CA GLN A 157 -5.70 34.60 42.16
C GLN A 157 -5.66 35.00 40.67
N GLN A 158 -6.72 35.64 40.17
CA GLN A 158 -6.87 35.99 38.76
C GLN A 158 -5.99 37.17 38.28
N SER A 159 -5.04 37.65 39.09
CA SER A 159 -4.26 38.86 38.80
C SER A 159 -2.73 38.74 38.88
N ASN A 160 -2.16 37.55 39.07
CA ASN A 160 -0.72 37.34 38.80
C ASN A 160 -0.37 35.84 38.76
N ARG A 161 0.00 35.32 37.58
CA ARG A 161 0.69 34.02 37.47
C ARG A 161 1.97 34.17 36.64
N PRO A 162 3.15 33.87 37.19
CA PRO A 162 4.32 33.58 36.37
C PRO A 162 4.09 32.27 35.60
N VAL A 163 4.62 32.21 34.38
CA VAL A 163 4.62 31.02 33.51
C VAL A 163 5.23 29.86 34.29
N THR A 164 4.39 28.90 34.69
CA THR A 164 4.83 27.70 35.41
C THR A 164 5.07 26.60 34.39
N ASP A 165 6.19 25.90 34.57
CA ASP A 165 6.66 24.80 33.74
C ASP A 165 5.57 23.71 33.52
N PRO A 166 5.19 23.34 32.28
CA PRO A 166 4.03 22.48 31.98
C PRO A 166 4.15 21.04 32.50
N ASN A 167 5.32 20.61 32.98
CA ASN A 167 5.62 19.22 33.35
C ASN A 167 5.56 18.92 34.86
N SER A 168 4.96 19.79 35.67
CA SER A 168 4.99 19.69 37.14
C SER A 168 3.66 19.26 37.78
N GLY A 169 2.88 18.41 37.11
CA GLY A 169 1.76 17.67 37.70
C GLY A 169 2.13 16.20 37.95
N PRO A 170 1.56 15.52 38.97
CA PRO A 170 1.76 14.07 39.13
C PRO A 170 1.22 13.37 37.90
N GLN A 171 2.11 12.89 37.02
CA GLN A 171 1.77 12.11 35.84
C GLN A 171 1.21 10.77 36.30
N ASN A 172 0.07 10.35 35.72
CA ASN A 172 -0.47 9.04 36.02
C ASN A 172 0.44 7.98 35.39
N PRO A 173 0.85 6.93 36.11
CA PRO A 173 1.78 5.92 35.61
C PRO A 173 1.37 5.27 34.29
N LEU A 174 0.07 5.27 33.98
CA LEU A 174 -0.50 4.70 32.77
C LEU A 174 -0.77 5.72 31.64
N ASP A 175 -0.48 7.01 31.84
CA ASP A 175 -0.78 8.04 30.83
C ASP A 175 -0.04 7.80 29.51
N ASN A 176 1.19 7.27 29.57
CA ASN A 176 1.95 6.96 28.35
C ASN A 176 1.29 5.84 27.52
N THR A 177 0.72 4.83 28.18
CA THR A 177 0.13 3.67 27.49
C THR A 177 -1.35 3.88 27.15
N PHE A 178 -2.15 4.42 28.08
CA PHE A 178 -3.61 4.57 27.93
C PHE A 178 -4.04 5.99 27.55
N GLY A 179 -3.15 6.99 27.65
CA GLY A 179 -3.46 8.39 27.35
C GLY A 179 -4.09 8.61 25.97
N PRO A 180 -3.51 8.09 24.87
CA PRO A 180 -4.09 8.20 23.54
C PRO A 180 -5.51 7.59 23.43
N LEU A 181 -5.79 6.51 24.15
CA LEU A 181 -7.12 5.91 24.19
C LEU A 181 -8.11 6.79 24.96
N LEU A 182 -7.69 7.38 26.09
CA LEU A 182 -8.50 8.28 26.90
C LEU A 182 -8.83 9.61 26.18
N THR A 183 -7.94 10.11 25.32
CA THR A 183 -8.21 11.30 24.50
C THR A 183 -9.28 11.03 23.45
N LEU A 184 -9.26 9.87 22.77
CA LEU A 184 -10.29 9.48 21.80
C LEU A 184 -11.70 9.33 22.41
N MET A 185 -11.78 9.04 23.71
CA MET A 185 -13.03 9.01 24.45
C MET A 185 -13.44 10.37 25.03
N GLY A 186 -12.63 11.42 24.83
CA GLY A 186 -12.90 12.76 25.35
C GLY A 186 -12.74 12.89 26.88
N LYS A 187 -12.05 11.95 27.53
CA LYS A 187 -11.85 11.93 29.00
C LYS A 187 -10.62 12.73 29.46
N ASN A 188 -9.64 12.94 28.58
CA ASN A 188 -8.49 13.82 28.83
C ASN A 188 -8.70 15.23 28.22
N ARG A 189 -9.35 16.13 28.97
CA ARG A 189 -9.53 17.56 28.59
C ARG A 189 -8.47 18.50 29.18
N GLY A 190 -7.44 17.96 29.83
CA GLY A 190 -6.51 18.74 30.66
C GLY A 190 -5.41 19.54 29.95
N GLN A 191 -5.18 19.36 28.64
CA GLN A 191 -3.98 19.94 27.98
C GLN A 191 -4.19 20.61 26.62
N THR A 192 -5.39 20.62 26.04
CA THR A 192 -5.57 21.08 24.65
C THR A 192 -6.62 22.19 24.54
N LEU A 193 -6.24 23.39 24.98
CA LEU A 193 -7.05 24.62 24.83
C LEU A 193 -6.61 25.49 23.63
N MET A 194 -5.78 24.99 22.70
CA MET A 194 -5.27 25.80 21.58
C MET A 194 -5.33 25.15 20.18
N THR A 195 -6.16 24.12 19.96
CA THR A 195 -6.47 23.64 18.60
C THR A 195 -7.96 23.30 18.44
N ALA A 196 -8.77 24.32 18.22
CA ALA A 196 -10.10 24.13 17.64
C ALA A 196 -9.92 23.67 16.18
N ASP A 197 -10.12 22.36 15.91
CA ASP A 197 -10.99 21.85 14.82
C ASP A 197 -10.80 20.39 14.38
N ARG A 198 -9.91 19.56 14.95
CA ARG A 198 -9.78 18.14 14.52
C ARG A 198 -9.43 17.15 15.63
N THR A 199 -10.27 17.04 16.66
CA THR A 199 -10.10 15.93 17.63
C THR A 199 -10.76 14.67 17.07
N LEU A 200 -9.94 13.63 16.86
CA LEU A 200 -10.44 12.28 16.58
C LEU A 200 -11.29 11.82 17.77
N SER A 201 -12.46 11.23 17.51
CA SER A 201 -13.34 10.77 18.58
C SER A 201 -14.06 9.47 18.23
N LEU A 202 -14.26 8.63 19.26
CA LEU A 202 -15.02 7.39 19.12
C LEU A 202 -16.46 7.67 18.67
N GLN A 203 -17.09 8.74 19.15
CA GLN A 203 -18.47 9.07 18.78
C GLN A 203 -18.59 9.45 17.29
N THR A 204 -17.65 10.24 16.78
CA THR A 204 -17.59 10.58 15.35
C THR A 204 -17.36 9.32 14.51
N TYR A 205 -16.45 8.44 14.93
CA TYR A 205 -16.22 7.15 14.26
C TYR A 205 -17.50 6.31 14.18
N LEU A 206 -18.20 6.07 15.30
CA LEU A 206 -19.43 5.27 15.32
C LEU A 206 -20.57 5.90 14.48
N THR A 207 -20.62 7.23 14.43
CA THR A 207 -21.57 7.94 13.55
C THR A 207 -21.26 7.69 12.08
N ARG A 208 -19.98 7.72 11.69
CA ARG A 208 -19.54 7.42 10.33
C ARG A 208 -19.79 5.94 9.97
N VAL A 209 -19.50 5.00 10.89
CA VAL A 209 -19.86 3.57 10.75
C VAL A 209 -21.36 3.39 10.52
N THR A 210 -22.19 4.15 11.24
CA THR A 210 -23.65 4.12 11.04
C THR A 210 -24.06 4.57 9.64
N ARG A 211 -23.40 5.60 9.07
CA ARG A 211 -23.66 6.04 7.69
C ARG A 211 -23.32 4.96 6.68
N VAL A 212 -22.15 4.31 6.83
CA VAL A 212 -21.74 3.17 6.02
C VAL A 212 -22.79 2.05 6.09
N ARG A 213 -23.20 1.66 7.31
CA ARG A 213 -24.25 0.65 7.51
C ARG A 213 -25.54 1.01 6.78
N LEU A 214 -26.03 2.25 6.93
CA LEU A 214 -27.25 2.71 6.27
C LEU A 214 -27.13 2.66 4.74
N LYS A 215 -25.96 3.00 4.19
CA LYS A 215 -25.69 2.89 2.76
C LYS A 215 -25.74 1.44 2.28
N LEU A 216 -25.12 0.51 3.02
CA LEU A 216 -25.16 -0.92 2.71
C LEU A 216 -26.59 -1.48 2.81
N GLN A 217 -27.37 -1.06 3.82
CA GLN A 217 -28.78 -1.43 3.94
C GLN A 217 -29.62 -0.92 2.75
N GLN A 218 -29.38 0.29 2.28
CA GLN A 218 -30.05 0.82 1.09
C GLN A 218 -29.73 0.00 -0.17
N ILE A 219 -28.56 -0.61 -0.25
CA ILE A 219 -28.17 -1.50 -1.36
C ILE A 219 -28.82 -2.87 -1.19
N ALA A 220 -28.84 -3.41 0.03
CA ALA A 220 -29.45 -4.71 0.30
C ALA A 220 -30.97 -4.72 0.04
N ASN A 221 -31.64 -3.58 0.20
CA ASN A 221 -33.09 -3.44 0.09
C ASN A 221 -33.59 -3.01 -1.30
N THR A 222 -32.76 -3.05 -2.33
CA THR A 222 -33.17 -2.72 -3.71
C THR A 222 -33.58 -3.93 -4.52
N ASP A 223 -34.32 -3.69 -5.60
CA ASP A 223 -34.71 -4.73 -6.56
C ASP A 223 -33.49 -5.36 -7.26
N ASP A 224 -32.42 -4.58 -7.51
CA ASP A 224 -31.14 -5.07 -8.02
C ASP A 224 -29.95 -4.62 -7.14
N PRO A 225 -29.62 -5.38 -6.08
CA PRO A 225 -28.47 -5.09 -5.22
C PRO A 225 -27.12 -5.20 -5.94
N GLN A 226 -27.01 -6.06 -6.97
CA GLN A 226 -25.75 -6.32 -7.65
C GLN A 226 -25.34 -5.16 -8.53
N GLU A 227 -26.26 -4.58 -9.29
CA GLU A 227 -26.01 -3.38 -10.10
C GLU A 227 -25.62 -2.19 -9.20
N ARG A 228 -26.32 -2.00 -8.08
CA ARG A 228 -26.02 -0.95 -7.09
C ARG A 228 -24.62 -1.12 -6.47
N MET A 229 -24.21 -2.35 -6.15
CA MET A 229 -22.86 -2.64 -5.64
C MET A 229 -21.79 -2.33 -6.69
N GLN A 230 -22.03 -2.68 -7.96
CA GLN A 230 -21.10 -2.39 -9.04
C GLN A 230 -20.92 -0.89 -9.26
N ALA A 231 -22.00 -0.11 -9.27
CA ALA A 231 -21.92 1.35 -9.40
C ALA A 231 -21.13 1.99 -8.24
N LEU A 232 -21.30 1.47 -7.02
CA LEU A 232 -20.54 1.92 -5.86
C LEU A 232 -19.05 1.58 -5.99
N ALA A 233 -18.73 0.34 -6.36
CA ALA A 233 -17.35 -0.10 -6.57
C ALA A 233 -16.66 0.69 -7.68
N GLN A 234 -17.34 0.91 -8.82
CA GLN A 234 -16.84 1.67 -9.95
C GLN A 234 -16.51 3.13 -9.57
N THR A 235 -17.33 3.75 -8.70
CA THR A 235 -17.04 5.10 -8.19
C THR A 235 -15.70 5.14 -7.45
N VAL A 236 -15.39 4.12 -6.65
CA VAL A 236 -14.12 4.04 -5.93
C VAL A 236 -12.95 3.65 -6.84
N PHE A 237 -13.16 2.73 -7.79
CA PHE A 237 -12.13 2.41 -8.79
C PHE A 237 -11.74 3.63 -9.63
N GLN A 238 -12.64 4.58 -9.78
CA GLN A 238 -12.39 5.89 -10.41
C GLN A 238 -11.70 6.91 -9.51
N GLY A 239 -11.41 6.57 -8.25
CA GLY A 239 -10.77 7.47 -7.29
C GLY A 239 -11.71 8.51 -6.70
N LYS A 240 -13.03 8.34 -6.84
CA LYS A 240 -14.00 9.26 -6.23
C LYS A 240 -14.24 8.84 -4.78
N SER A 241 -14.16 9.81 -3.88
CA SER A 241 -14.49 9.61 -2.47
C SER A 241 -15.96 9.21 -2.31
N VAL A 242 -16.20 8.19 -1.47
CA VAL A 242 -17.51 7.79 -1.01
C VAL A 242 -17.48 7.69 0.52
N ASP A 243 -18.63 7.75 1.18
CA ASP A 243 -18.76 7.61 2.64
C ASP A 243 -17.93 6.45 3.22
N LEU A 244 -17.79 5.36 2.47
CA LEU A 244 -17.03 4.18 2.87
C LEU A 244 -15.52 4.42 2.90
N THR A 245 -14.93 4.99 1.84
CA THR A 245 -13.48 5.31 1.79
C THR A 245 -13.13 6.38 2.82
N ASP A 246 -13.97 7.40 2.97
CA ASP A 246 -13.77 8.47 3.96
C ASP A 246 -13.83 7.96 5.41
N THR A 247 -14.73 7.02 5.68
CA THR A 247 -14.86 6.40 7.01
C THR A 247 -13.65 5.52 7.28
N GLN A 248 -13.14 4.79 6.29
CA GLN A 248 -11.95 3.97 6.43
C GLN A 248 -10.70 4.80 6.70
N SER A 249 -10.51 5.91 5.98
CA SER A 249 -9.42 6.84 6.26
C SER A 249 -9.52 7.40 7.69
N TYR A 250 -10.72 7.75 8.14
CA TYR A 250 -10.94 8.17 9.52
C TYR A 250 -10.60 7.06 10.54
N GLY A 251 -10.99 5.81 10.27
CA GLY A 251 -10.64 4.65 11.10
C GLY A 251 -9.12 4.38 11.15
N SER A 252 -8.42 4.57 10.03
CA SER A 252 -6.97 4.43 9.94
C SER A 252 -6.24 5.52 10.74
N LEU A 253 -6.74 6.76 10.69
CA LEU A 253 -6.24 7.86 11.53
C LEU A 253 -6.48 7.58 13.02
N MET A 254 -7.65 7.06 13.39
CA MET A 254 -7.95 6.62 14.77
C MET A 254 -6.96 5.55 15.23
N ALA A 255 -6.74 4.50 14.43
CA ALA A 255 -5.79 3.44 14.75
C ALA A 255 -4.35 3.96 14.91
N ALA A 256 -3.89 4.79 13.98
CA ALA A 256 -2.57 5.40 14.05
C ALA A 256 -2.40 6.33 15.26
N SER A 257 -3.47 7.04 15.64
CA SER A 257 -3.44 7.96 16.79
C SER A 257 -3.24 7.27 18.15
N LEU A 258 -3.49 5.96 18.25
CA LEU A 258 -3.22 5.17 19.45
C LEU A 258 -1.72 4.89 19.67
N GLY A 259 -0.88 5.07 18.64
CA GLY A 259 0.55 4.75 18.68
C GLY A 259 0.85 3.30 18.31
N ALA A 260 2.14 3.03 18.04
CA ALA A 260 2.61 1.74 17.53
C ALA A 260 2.34 0.56 18.48
N GLU A 261 2.34 0.81 19.80
CA GLU A 261 2.07 -0.20 20.83
C GLU A 261 0.66 -0.80 20.71
N TRP A 262 -0.29 -0.05 20.15
CA TRP A 262 -1.69 -0.45 20.01
C TRP A 262 -2.07 -0.87 18.59
N ASN A 263 -1.09 -1.02 17.68
CA ASN A 263 -1.37 -1.24 16.26
C ASN A 263 -2.31 -2.43 16.00
N GLY A 264 -2.09 -3.56 16.68
CA GLY A 264 -2.94 -4.75 16.54
C GLY A 264 -4.40 -4.50 16.94
N PHE A 265 -4.61 -3.81 18.07
CA PHE A 265 -5.93 -3.42 18.54
C PHE A 265 -6.59 -2.38 17.62
N GLY A 266 -5.87 -1.30 17.30
CA GLY A 266 -6.34 -0.21 16.47
C GLY A 266 -6.78 -0.69 15.08
N GLN A 267 -5.96 -1.53 14.44
CA GLN A 267 -6.31 -2.17 13.16
C GLN A 267 -7.57 -3.03 13.30
N SER A 268 -7.63 -3.89 14.32
CA SER A 268 -8.75 -4.83 14.51
C SER A 268 -10.08 -4.13 14.79
N VAL A 269 -10.06 -3.01 15.50
CA VAL A 269 -11.28 -2.33 15.96
C VAL A 269 -11.70 -1.18 15.05
N PHE A 270 -10.77 -0.42 14.48
CA PHE A 270 -11.10 0.79 13.70
C PHE A 270 -10.98 0.60 12.19
N VAL A 271 -10.17 -0.35 11.72
CA VAL A 271 -9.88 -0.54 10.29
C VAL A 271 -10.59 -1.79 9.73
N GLN A 272 -10.41 -2.95 10.36
CA GLN A 272 -10.95 -4.23 9.88
C GLN A 272 -12.47 -4.25 9.63
N PRO A 273 -13.34 -3.65 10.48
CA PRO A 273 -14.79 -3.65 10.22
C PRO A 273 -15.16 -2.98 8.89
N LEU A 274 -14.45 -1.89 8.56
CA LEU A 274 -14.67 -1.11 7.34
C LEU A 274 -14.03 -1.78 6.13
N MET A 275 -12.84 -2.37 6.31
CA MET A 275 -12.18 -3.17 5.28
C MET A 275 -13.03 -4.38 4.89
N GLN A 276 -13.65 -5.08 5.84
CA GLN A 276 -14.56 -6.20 5.54
C GLN A 276 -15.81 -5.73 4.81
N ALA A 277 -16.41 -4.62 5.27
CA ALA A 277 -17.56 -4.03 4.61
C ALA A 277 -17.25 -3.69 3.15
N TRP A 278 -16.03 -3.20 2.92
CA TRP A 278 -15.53 -2.89 1.59
C TRP A 278 -15.30 -4.12 0.72
N GLN A 279 -14.61 -5.14 1.23
CA GLN A 279 -14.40 -6.40 0.51
C GLN A 279 -15.71 -7.05 0.06
N THR A 280 -16.75 -6.96 0.89
CA THR A 280 -18.08 -7.52 0.58
C THR A 280 -18.74 -6.82 -0.62
N VAL A 281 -18.50 -5.51 -0.80
CA VAL A 281 -19.00 -4.72 -1.94
C VAL A 281 -18.13 -4.93 -3.19
N LEU A 282 -16.81 -5.02 -3.00
CA LEU A 282 -15.85 -5.07 -4.10
C LEU A 282 -15.78 -6.41 -4.81
N GLN A 283 -15.83 -7.54 -4.08
CA GLN A 283 -15.58 -8.86 -4.64
C GLN A 283 -16.47 -9.19 -5.86
N PRO A 284 -17.81 -8.98 -5.81
CA PRO A 284 -18.66 -9.18 -6.98
C PRO A 284 -18.36 -8.21 -8.15
N SER A 285 -17.81 -7.04 -7.83
CA SER A 285 -17.55 -5.96 -8.78
C SER A 285 -16.22 -6.12 -9.52
N VAL A 286 -15.26 -6.86 -8.95
CA VAL A 286 -13.99 -7.23 -9.60
C VAL A 286 -14.25 -8.00 -10.89
N ALA A 287 -15.16 -8.97 -10.86
CA ALA A 287 -15.56 -9.72 -12.05
C ALA A 287 -16.16 -8.81 -13.12
N SER A 288 -16.94 -7.79 -12.73
CA SER A 288 -17.53 -6.81 -13.66
C SER A 288 -16.46 -5.97 -14.35
N ILE A 289 -15.46 -5.45 -13.62
CA ILE A 289 -14.35 -4.69 -14.23
C ILE A 289 -13.49 -5.58 -15.16
N ASN A 290 -13.20 -6.83 -14.76
CA ASN A 290 -12.51 -7.78 -15.63
C ASN A 290 -13.31 -8.05 -16.91
N ALA A 291 -14.63 -8.22 -16.81
CA ALA A 291 -15.49 -8.39 -17.99
C ALA A 291 -15.51 -7.15 -18.88
N GLN A 292 -15.60 -5.95 -18.31
CA GLN A 292 -15.53 -4.68 -19.05
C GLN A 292 -14.20 -4.52 -19.78
N TRP A 293 -13.08 -4.83 -19.12
CA TRP A 293 -11.76 -4.83 -19.75
C TRP A 293 -11.69 -5.80 -20.94
N GLN A 294 -12.20 -7.02 -20.75
CA GLN A 294 -12.24 -8.01 -21.81
C GLN A 294 -13.06 -7.55 -23.01
N SER A 295 -14.25 -6.99 -22.77
CA SER A 295 -15.14 -6.57 -23.86
C SER A 295 -14.71 -5.27 -24.54
N SER A 296 -14.12 -4.32 -23.80
CA SER A 296 -13.82 -2.97 -24.32
C SER A 296 -12.41 -2.83 -24.91
N VAL A 297 -11.46 -3.65 -24.46
CA VAL A 297 -10.06 -3.53 -24.90
C VAL A 297 -9.52 -4.85 -25.42
N VAL A 298 -9.64 -5.95 -24.66
CA VAL A 298 -8.98 -7.21 -25.03
C VAL A 298 -9.59 -7.83 -26.29
N ALA A 299 -10.93 -7.82 -26.42
CA ALA A 299 -11.60 -8.36 -27.60
C ALA A 299 -11.17 -7.63 -28.88
N ASP A 300 -11.13 -6.31 -28.84
CA ASP A 300 -10.69 -5.49 -29.98
C ASP A 300 -9.19 -5.67 -30.27
N TRP A 301 -8.36 -5.78 -29.24
CA TRP A 301 -6.93 -6.08 -29.39
C TRP A 301 -6.73 -7.43 -30.09
N GLN A 302 -7.43 -8.46 -29.61
CA GLN A 302 -7.37 -9.81 -30.19
C GLN A 302 -7.88 -9.83 -31.64
N ALA A 303 -8.98 -9.13 -31.93
CA ALA A 303 -9.50 -9.01 -33.29
C ALA A 303 -8.50 -8.32 -34.24
N ALA A 304 -7.75 -7.34 -33.75
CA ALA A 304 -6.74 -6.63 -34.54
C ALA A 304 -5.46 -7.44 -34.77
N PHE A 305 -5.02 -8.22 -33.77
CA PHE A 305 -3.64 -8.73 -33.72
C PHE A 305 -3.48 -10.25 -33.64
N ASN A 306 -4.54 -11.03 -33.42
CA ASN A 306 -4.44 -12.48 -33.44
C ASN A 306 -4.01 -12.98 -34.82
N GLY A 307 -3.07 -13.92 -34.85
CA GLY A 307 -2.57 -14.50 -36.10
C GLY A 307 -1.61 -13.59 -36.88
N ARG A 308 -1.16 -12.47 -36.30
CA ARG A 308 -0.29 -11.51 -36.98
C ARG A 308 1.08 -11.37 -36.32
N TYR A 309 2.12 -11.19 -37.12
CA TYR A 309 3.43 -10.75 -36.68
C TYR A 309 3.37 -9.31 -36.14
N PRO A 310 4.03 -8.98 -35.01
CA PRO A 310 5.03 -9.77 -34.28
C PRO A 310 4.51 -10.67 -33.15
N PHE A 311 3.19 -10.69 -32.92
CA PHE A 311 2.62 -11.42 -31.77
C PHE A 311 2.71 -12.93 -31.95
N VAL A 312 2.63 -13.40 -33.20
CA VAL A 312 2.92 -14.78 -33.62
C VAL A 312 3.83 -14.75 -34.85
N ASP A 313 4.57 -15.84 -35.07
CA ASP A 313 5.49 -15.96 -36.21
C ASP A 313 4.74 -16.41 -37.47
N GLU A 314 3.94 -15.50 -38.02
CA GLU A 314 3.13 -15.68 -39.24
C GLU A 314 3.52 -14.64 -40.31
N GLU A 315 3.06 -14.82 -41.55
CA GLU A 315 3.33 -13.89 -42.65
C GLU A 315 2.53 -12.59 -42.54
N ASP A 316 1.27 -12.66 -42.10
CA ASP A 316 0.41 -11.50 -41.94
C ASP A 316 0.95 -10.54 -40.87
N GLU A 317 1.08 -9.26 -41.20
CA GLU A 317 1.66 -8.27 -40.30
C GLU A 317 0.59 -7.44 -39.55
N ALA A 318 0.91 -7.05 -38.32
CA ALA A 318 0.10 -6.14 -37.52
C ALA A 318 0.20 -4.71 -38.05
N SER A 319 -0.92 -3.99 -38.10
CA SER A 319 -0.92 -2.59 -38.53
C SER A 319 -0.37 -1.67 -37.44
N LEU A 320 0.70 -0.92 -37.75
CA LEU A 320 1.27 0.07 -36.84
C LEU A 320 0.29 1.20 -36.46
N PRO A 321 -0.50 1.78 -37.39
CA PRO A 321 -1.54 2.73 -37.04
C PRO A 321 -2.57 2.17 -36.04
N VAL A 322 -3.00 0.92 -36.22
CA VAL A 322 -3.95 0.26 -35.31
C VAL A 322 -3.31 0.05 -33.94
N LEU A 323 -2.06 -0.41 -33.89
CA LEU A 323 -1.29 -0.52 -32.63
C LEU A 323 -1.21 0.83 -31.91
N GLY A 324 -0.95 1.91 -32.66
CA GLY A 324 -0.95 3.27 -32.15
C GLY A 324 -2.26 3.66 -31.47
N GLN A 325 -3.42 3.30 -32.03
CA GLN A 325 -4.74 3.60 -31.42
C GLN A 325 -4.93 2.96 -30.03
N PHE A 326 -4.26 1.84 -29.74
CA PHE A 326 -4.35 1.19 -28.43
C PHE A 326 -3.42 1.81 -27.40
N ILE A 327 -2.16 2.07 -27.80
CA ILE A 327 -1.07 2.35 -26.85
C ILE A 327 -0.73 3.83 -26.74
N GLN A 328 -1.28 4.69 -27.60
CA GLN A 328 -0.95 6.13 -27.60
C GLN A 328 -1.06 6.72 -26.21
N ALA A 329 -0.01 7.43 -25.78
CA ALA A 329 0.02 8.10 -24.48
C ALA A 329 -1.22 8.98 -24.30
N ASP A 330 -1.87 8.84 -23.15
CA ASP A 330 -3.03 9.60 -22.65
C ASP A 330 -4.34 9.44 -23.47
N THR A 331 -4.28 9.17 -24.77
CA THR A 331 -5.46 9.07 -25.65
C THR A 331 -5.72 7.68 -26.22
N GLY A 332 -4.81 6.75 -26.06
CA GLY A 332 -4.96 5.37 -26.51
C GLY A 332 -6.07 4.65 -25.75
N ARG A 333 -6.68 3.63 -26.36
CA ARG A 333 -7.78 2.86 -25.75
C ARG A 333 -7.42 2.29 -24.37
N ILE A 334 -6.19 1.80 -24.21
CA ILE A 334 -5.71 1.27 -22.93
C ILE A 334 -5.62 2.41 -21.90
N GLU A 335 -4.92 3.50 -22.25
CA GLU A 335 -4.77 4.67 -21.36
C GLU A 335 -6.11 5.25 -20.92
N GLN A 336 -7.07 5.39 -21.85
CA GLN A 336 -8.42 5.88 -21.54
C GLN A 336 -9.18 4.95 -20.61
N PHE A 337 -9.08 3.63 -20.79
CA PHE A 337 -9.69 2.66 -19.89
C PHE A 337 -9.09 2.79 -18.48
N LEU A 338 -7.76 2.83 -18.37
CA LEU A 338 -7.07 2.92 -17.09
C LEU A 338 -7.46 4.21 -16.33
N HIS A 339 -7.41 5.36 -17.00
CA HIS A 339 -7.82 6.63 -16.38
C HIS A 339 -9.31 6.65 -15.98
N SER A 340 -10.19 6.14 -16.84
CA SER A 340 -11.65 6.23 -16.63
C SER A 340 -12.23 5.16 -15.71
N GLN A 341 -11.57 4.01 -15.55
CA GLN A 341 -12.09 2.90 -14.76
C GLN A 341 -11.22 2.56 -13.56
N LEU A 342 -9.92 2.89 -13.56
CA LEU A 342 -8.96 2.45 -12.54
C LEU A 342 -8.17 3.59 -11.89
N GLY A 343 -8.53 4.86 -12.09
CA GLY A 343 -7.77 6.00 -11.56
C GLY A 343 -7.66 6.11 -10.04
N GLY A 344 -8.46 5.35 -9.27
CA GLY A 344 -8.35 5.21 -7.82
C GLY A 344 -7.56 3.99 -7.35
N VAL A 345 -7.09 3.16 -8.27
CA VAL A 345 -6.32 1.93 -8.00
C VAL A 345 -4.95 1.98 -8.66
N LEU A 346 -4.86 2.66 -9.80
CA LEU A 346 -3.65 2.85 -10.57
C LEU A 346 -3.44 4.35 -10.80
N HIS A 347 -2.21 4.80 -10.63
CA HIS A 347 -1.77 6.13 -11.03
C HIS A 347 -0.53 6.04 -11.91
N LYS A 348 -0.26 7.12 -12.63
CA LYS A 348 0.86 7.22 -13.57
C LYS A 348 2.02 7.94 -12.89
N GLU A 349 3.17 7.27 -12.82
CA GLU A 349 4.45 7.84 -12.39
C GLU A 349 5.38 7.96 -13.59
N GLY A 350 5.52 9.19 -14.11
CA GLY A 350 6.17 9.41 -15.39
C GLY A 350 5.35 8.78 -16.52
N ASN A 351 5.88 7.72 -17.14
CA ASN A 351 5.17 6.94 -18.16
C ASN A 351 4.79 5.53 -17.69
N HIS A 352 5.02 5.20 -16.41
CA HIS A 352 4.69 3.87 -15.89
C HIS A 352 3.44 3.94 -15.03
N TRP A 353 2.57 2.95 -15.20
CA TRP A 353 1.44 2.67 -14.34
C TRP A 353 1.91 1.92 -13.10
N VAL A 354 1.53 2.42 -11.94
CA VAL A 354 1.83 1.84 -10.63
C VAL A 354 0.55 1.67 -9.82
N VAL A 355 0.57 0.76 -8.86
CA VAL A 355 -0.57 0.52 -7.97
C VAL A 355 -0.58 1.56 -6.87
N ASP A 356 -1.73 2.18 -6.64
CA ASP A 356 -2.00 2.94 -5.43
C ASP A 356 -2.31 1.94 -4.30
N GLU A 357 -1.35 1.69 -3.42
CA GLU A 357 -1.53 0.75 -2.31
C GLU A 357 -2.66 1.19 -1.35
N GLU A 358 -2.82 2.49 -1.14
CA GLU A 358 -3.89 3.04 -0.30
C GLU A 358 -5.24 2.95 -1.03
N GLY A 359 -5.28 3.30 -2.32
CA GLY A 359 -6.47 3.27 -3.16
C GLY A 359 -6.96 1.87 -3.56
N SER A 360 -6.07 0.89 -3.65
CA SER A 360 -6.40 -0.51 -3.98
C SER A 360 -7.14 -1.24 -2.87
N GLN A 361 -7.07 -0.74 -1.63
CA GLN A 361 -7.89 -1.18 -0.49
C GLN A 361 -7.93 -2.70 -0.28
N GLY A 362 -6.81 -3.38 -0.51
CA GLY A 362 -6.65 -4.84 -0.34
C GLY A 362 -7.04 -5.70 -1.55
N LEU A 363 -7.28 -5.08 -2.72
CA LEU A 363 -7.35 -5.77 -4.00
C LEU A 363 -5.95 -6.08 -4.55
N HIS A 364 -5.82 -7.21 -5.23
CA HIS A 364 -4.57 -7.63 -5.84
C HIS A 364 -4.65 -7.44 -7.36
N VAL A 365 -3.95 -6.41 -7.83
CA VAL A 365 -3.72 -6.20 -9.26
C VAL A 365 -2.81 -7.31 -9.77
N ASN A 366 -3.21 -7.94 -10.88
CA ASN A 366 -2.47 -9.00 -11.53
C ASN A 366 -1.09 -8.47 -11.99
N PRO A 367 0.04 -9.00 -11.50
CA PRO A 367 1.37 -8.53 -11.88
C PRO A 367 1.65 -8.66 -13.39
N ALA A 368 1.08 -9.68 -14.04
CA ALA A 368 1.20 -9.86 -15.49
C ALA A 368 0.49 -8.73 -16.25
N PHE A 369 -0.69 -8.30 -15.78
CA PHE A 369 -1.39 -7.13 -16.33
C PHE A 369 -0.56 -5.86 -16.21
N LEU A 370 -0.03 -5.58 -15.01
CA LEU A 370 0.79 -4.40 -14.76
C LEU A 370 2.06 -4.39 -15.61
N THR A 371 2.71 -5.55 -15.76
CA THR A 371 3.89 -5.71 -16.62
C THR A 371 3.54 -5.44 -18.09
N ALA A 372 2.42 -6.00 -18.57
CA ALA A 372 2.00 -5.88 -19.95
C ALA A 372 1.65 -4.43 -20.33
N ILE A 373 0.88 -3.71 -19.51
CA ILE A 373 0.53 -2.31 -19.82
C ILE A 373 1.76 -1.41 -19.79
N ASN A 374 2.69 -1.62 -18.85
CA ASN A 374 3.92 -0.83 -18.78
C ASN A 374 4.87 -1.09 -19.95
N GLN A 375 4.92 -2.33 -20.42
CA GLN A 375 5.66 -2.67 -21.64
C GLN A 375 5.08 -1.93 -22.87
N LEU A 376 3.75 -1.82 -22.97
CA LEU A 376 3.10 -1.06 -24.03
C LEU A 376 3.30 0.45 -23.88
N SER A 377 3.35 0.98 -22.66
CA SER A 377 3.71 2.38 -22.39
C SER A 377 5.15 2.68 -22.82
N GLU A 378 6.13 1.80 -22.51
CA GLU A 378 7.53 1.93 -22.98
C GLU A 378 7.60 1.94 -24.52
N LEU A 379 6.82 1.08 -25.17
CA LEU A 379 6.74 1.06 -26.63
C LEU A 379 6.14 2.37 -27.18
N SER A 380 5.05 2.87 -26.60
CA SER A 380 4.41 4.12 -27.01
C SER A 380 5.38 5.29 -26.97
N ASP A 381 6.19 5.41 -25.90
CA ASP A 381 7.17 6.48 -25.74
C ASP A 381 8.20 6.52 -26.87
N VAL A 382 8.61 5.34 -27.35
CA VAL A 382 9.64 5.20 -28.39
C VAL A 382 9.04 5.32 -29.80
N LEU A 383 7.83 4.78 -30.00
CA LEU A 383 7.21 4.66 -31.33
C LEU A 383 6.38 5.89 -31.73
N LEU A 384 5.78 6.60 -30.77
CA LEU A 384 4.75 7.62 -31.02
C LEU A 384 5.17 9.03 -30.57
N THR A 385 6.47 9.28 -30.41
CA THR A 385 6.99 10.55 -29.89
C THR A 385 6.64 11.73 -30.83
N ASN A 386 6.25 12.87 -30.25
CA ASN A 386 6.01 14.14 -30.96
C ASN A 386 4.93 14.11 -32.07
N GLY A 387 3.90 13.28 -31.91
CA GLY A 387 2.73 13.26 -32.82
C GLY A 387 2.99 12.62 -34.19
N GLY A 388 4.14 11.99 -34.38
CA GLY A 388 4.46 11.18 -35.55
C GLY A 388 4.54 9.69 -35.19
N GLN A 389 4.18 8.82 -36.14
CA GLN A 389 4.45 7.39 -36.03
C GLN A 389 5.87 7.11 -36.53
N GLY A 390 6.68 6.46 -35.69
CA GLY A 390 8.01 6.00 -36.04
C GLY A 390 9.11 6.50 -35.10
N MET A 391 10.25 5.82 -35.18
CA MET A 391 11.41 6.04 -34.33
C MET A 391 12.65 6.35 -35.16
N ARG A 392 13.60 7.04 -34.53
CA ARG A 392 14.92 7.34 -35.12
C ARG A 392 16.02 6.67 -34.32
N PHE A 393 16.98 6.10 -35.03
CA PHE A 393 18.14 5.47 -34.44
C PHE A 393 19.33 5.59 -35.38
N GLU A 394 20.51 5.21 -34.90
CA GLU A 394 21.72 5.26 -35.69
C GLU A 394 22.45 3.94 -35.67
N LEU A 395 22.99 3.55 -36.82
CA LEU A 395 23.85 2.39 -36.97
C LEU A 395 25.24 2.82 -37.41
N ARG A 396 26.25 2.14 -36.88
CA ARG A 396 27.63 2.24 -37.32
C ARG A 396 28.18 0.84 -37.54
N ALA A 397 28.43 0.49 -38.80
CA ALA A 397 29.08 -0.75 -39.16
C ALA A 397 30.50 -0.80 -38.57
N LYS A 398 30.92 -1.98 -38.13
CA LYS A 398 32.25 -2.21 -37.55
C LYS A 398 33.06 -3.13 -38.45
N PRO A 399 34.38 -2.91 -38.57
CA PRO A 399 35.24 -3.80 -39.34
C PRO A 399 35.27 -5.18 -38.68
N VAL A 400 35.16 -6.21 -39.51
CA VAL A 400 35.23 -7.62 -39.12
C VAL A 400 36.31 -8.27 -39.97
N ARG A 401 37.21 -9.00 -39.32
CA ARG A 401 38.27 -9.72 -40.03
C ARG A 401 37.64 -10.64 -41.08
N ASP A 402 38.25 -10.69 -42.27
CA ASP A 402 37.84 -11.53 -43.40
C ASP A 402 36.49 -11.17 -44.06
N VAL A 403 35.88 -10.03 -43.67
CA VAL A 403 34.71 -9.44 -44.34
C VAL A 403 35.16 -8.24 -45.19
N ALA A 404 34.93 -8.32 -46.50
CA ALA A 404 35.30 -7.27 -47.45
C ALA A 404 34.25 -6.14 -47.49
N GLU A 405 32.96 -6.50 -47.49
CA GLU A 405 31.86 -5.54 -47.59
C GLU A 405 30.59 -6.06 -46.90
N THR A 406 29.84 -5.16 -46.27
CA THR A 406 28.45 -5.39 -45.86
C THR A 406 27.55 -4.33 -46.48
N ASP A 407 26.39 -4.74 -46.97
CA ASP A 407 25.39 -3.84 -47.55
C ASP A 407 24.03 -4.13 -46.94
N LEU A 408 23.59 -3.23 -46.06
CA LEU A 408 22.34 -3.30 -45.31
C LEU A 408 21.37 -2.25 -45.85
N THR A 409 20.18 -2.66 -46.29
CA THR A 409 19.12 -1.73 -46.67
C THR A 409 17.95 -1.90 -45.71
N ILE A 410 17.47 -0.80 -45.12
CA ILE A 410 16.29 -0.78 -44.22
C ILE A 410 15.29 0.24 -44.77
N ASP A 411 14.14 -0.23 -45.26
CA ASP A 411 13.10 0.58 -45.90
C ASP A 411 13.68 1.55 -46.95
N GLY A 412 14.53 1.02 -47.84
CA GLY A 412 15.23 1.78 -48.88
C GLY A 412 16.45 2.60 -48.40
N GLN A 413 16.71 2.71 -47.10
CA GLN A 413 17.88 3.40 -46.55
C GLN A 413 19.09 2.46 -46.57
N ARG A 414 20.03 2.69 -47.50
CA ARG A 414 21.19 1.82 -47.73
C ARG A 414 22.43 2.24 -46.92
N LEU A 415 22.98 1.31 -46.15
CA LEU A 415 24.24 1.40 -45.40
C LEU A 415 25.25 0.41 -45.97
N ARG A 416 26.05 0.91 -46.92
CA ARG A 416 27.16 0.17 -47.49
C ARG A 416 28.45 0.46 -46.73
N TYR A 417 29.16 -0.58 -46.30
CA TYR A 417 30.43 -0.47 -45.59
C TYR A 417 31.45 -1.45 -46.15
N PHE A 418 32.58 -0.92 -46.65
CA PHE A 418 33.67 -1.69 -47.25
C PHE A 418 35.00 -1.43 -46.53
N ASN A 419 34.97 -1.39 -45.19
CA ASN A 419 36.11 -1.09 -44.32
C ASN A 419 36.70 0.33 -44.47
N GLN A 420 35.89 1.29 -44.94
CA GLN A 420 36.23 2.71 -44.88
C GLN A 420 36.17 3.26 -43.44
N MET A 421 36.46 4.57 -43.26
CA MET A 421 36.32 5.23 -41.97
C MET A 421 34.89 5.07 -41.41
N GLU A 422 34.78 4.60 -40.17
CA GLU A 422 33.50 4.36 -39.51
C GLU A 422 32.73 5.67 -39.29
N SER A 423 31.43 5.66 -39.60
CA SER A 423 30.54 6.81 -39.38
C SER A 423 29.18 6.33 -38.90
N TRP A 424 28.52 7.16 -38.09
CA TRP A 424 27.14 6.95 -37.68
C TRP A 424 26.19 7.34 -38.81
N GLN A 425 25.29 6.42 -39.17
CA GLN A 425 24.26 6.63 -40.17
C GLN A 425 22.91 6.76 -39.45
N ARG A 426 22.21 7.87 -39.67
CA ARG A 426 20.87 8.11 -39.12
C ARG A 426 19.82 7.40 -39.95
N LEU A 427 18.96 6.68 -39.26
CA LEU A 427 17.87 5.90 -39.84
C LEU A 427 16.56 6.26 -39.16
N ARG A 428 15.48 6.05 -39.90
CA ARG A 428 14.11 6.06 -39.37
C ARG A 428 13.40 4.74 -39.67
N TRP A 429 12.47 4.38 -38.82
CA TRP A 429 11.54 3.28 -39.04
C TRP A 429 10.16 3.64 -38.49
N PRO A 430 9.05 3.43 -39.22
CA PRO A 430 9.03 3.01 -40.63
C PRO A 430 9.67 4.03 -41.58
N GLY A 431 10.24 3.56 -42.68
CA GLY A 431 10.76 4.41 -43.76
C GLY A 431 9.67 4.96 -44.70
N GLU A 432 10.09 5.61 -45.78
CA GLU A 432 9.18 6.14 -46.84
C GLU A 432 9.20 5.28 -48.12
N SER A 433 9.69 4.03 -48.04
CA SER A 433 9.79 3.17 -49.22
C SER A 433 8.45 2.52 -49.56
N ASP A 434 8.13 2.45 -50.86
CA ASP A 434 6.98 1.70 -51.38
C ASP A 434 7.12 0.17 -51.17
N ASN A 435 8.34 -0.31 -50.91
CA ASN A 435 8.64 -1.71 -50.60
C ASN A 435 9.41 -1.77 -49.25
N PRO A 436 8.72 -1.67 -48.10
CA PRO A 436 9.35 -1.74 -46.79
C PRO A 436 9.98 -3.12 -46.55
N GLY A 437 11.02 -3.15 -45.73
CA GLY A 437 11.76 -4.37 -45.41
C GLY A 437 13.24 -4.17 -45.16
N VAL A 438 13.91 -5.26 -44.82
CA VAL A 438 15.36 -5.28 -44.57
C VAL A 438 16.04 -6.32 -45.42
N VAL A 439 17.06 -5.89 -46.17
CA VAL A 439 17.95 -6.80 -46.90
C VAL A 439 19.37 -6.60 -46.40
N LEU A 440 20.02 -7.68 -45.99
CA LEU A 440 21.44 -7.67 -45.61
C LEU A 440 22.21 -8.59 -46.55
N THR A 441 23.24 -8.06 -47.20
CA THR A 441 24.22 -8.85 -47.94
C THR A 441 25.62 -8.64 -47.38
N TRP A 442 26.48 -9.65 -47.50
CA TRP A 442 27.89 -9.57 -47.14
C TRP A 442 28.78 -10.21 -48.20
N THR A 443 30.00 -9.72 -48.31
CA THR A 443 31.05 -10.26 -49.16
C THR A 443 32.25 -10.57 -48.29
N SER A 444 32.71 -11.83 -48.26
CA SER A 444 33.95 -12.21 -47.58
C SER A 444 35.17 -12.00 -48.49
N VAL A 445 36.38 -12.05 -47.93
CA VAL A 445 37.60 -12.00 -48.75
C VAL A 445 37.77 -13.22 -49.67
N ASN A 446 37.06 -14.32 -49.40
CA ASN A 446 37.20 -15.59 -50.11
C ASN A 446 35.99 -15.94 -50.99
N THR A 447 34.92 -15.12 -50.97
CA THR A 447 33.66 -15.41 -51.67
C THR A 447 33.07 -14.15 -52.29
N GLY A 448 32.23 -14.33 -53.32
CA GLY A 448 31.38 -13.24 -53.82
C GLY A 448 30.30 -12.81 -52.82
N ALA A 449 29.49 -11.81 -53.21
CA ALA A 449 28.38 -11.31 -52.41
C ALA A 449 27.33 -12.40 -52.15
N ARG A 450 26.83 -12.48 -50.91
CA ARG A 450 25.81 -13.42 -50.44
C ARG A 450 24.75 -12.68 -49.65
N VAL A 451 23.51 -13.17 -49.72
CA VAL A 451 22.37 -12.64 -48.95
C VAL A 451 22.35 -13.30 -47.59
N PHE A 452 22.46 -12.50 -46.52
CA PHE A 452 22.32 -12.96 -45.13
C PHE A 452 20.86 -13.23 -44.83
N GLY A 453 20.00 -12.28 -45.21
CA GLY A 453 18.56 -12.38 -45.08
C GLY A 453 17.85 -11.29 -45.88
N ASP A 454 16.63 -11.62 -46.28
CA ASP A 454 15.66 -10.73 -46.93
C ASP A 454 14.37 -10.82 -46.11
N TYR A 455 14.00 -9.71 -45.48
CA TYR A 455 12.90 -9.60 -44.54
C TYR A 455 11.92 -8.54 -45.07
N PRO A 456 10.99 -8.90 -45.97
CA PRO A 456 10.02 -7.96 -46.52
C PRO A 456 9.00 -7.52 -45.46
N GLY A 457 8.32 -6.40 -45.72
CA GLY A 457 7.22 -5.90 -44.88
C GLY A 457 7.63 -4.78 -43.93
N GLU A 458 6.64 -4.12 -43.35
CA GLU A 458 6.85 -3.01 -42.39
C GLU A 458 7.63 -3.50 -41.17
N TRP A 459 7.47 -4.77 -40.80
CA TRP A 459 8.15 -5.35 -39.65
C TRP A 459 9.47 -6.07 -39.97
N GLY A 460 9.99 -5.92 -41.19
CA GLY A 460 11.28 -6.47 -41.60
C GLY A 460 12.44 -6.07 -40.68
N LEU A 461 12.41 -4.85 -40.12
CA LEU A 461 13.39 -4.40 -39.13
C LEU A 461 13.41 -5.29 -37.88
N LEU A 462 12.24 -5.65 -37.37
CA LEU A 462 12.14 -6.52 -36.22
C LEU A 462 12.64 -7.92 -36.56
N ARG A 463 12.19 -8.51 -37.69
CA ARG A 463 12.64 -9.84 -38.15
C ARG A 463 14.16 -9.92 -38.30
N TRP A 464 14.78 -8.85 -38.79
CA TRP A 464 16.23 -8.71 -38.83
C TRP A 464 16.84 -8.64 -37.43
N LEU A 465 16.37 -7.75 -36.55
CA LEU A 465 16.87 -7.61 -35.18
C LEU A 465 16.76 -8.89 -34.36
N GLU A 466 15.79 -9.75 -34.63
CA GLU A 466 15.65 -11.06 -34.01
C GLU A 466 16.82 -12.00 -34.27
N GLN A 467 17.52 -11.82 -35.40
CA GLN A 467 18.71 -12.61 -35.74
C GLN A 467 19.98 -12.10 -35.03
N ALA A 468 19.90 -10.94 -34.36
CA ALA A 468 21.05 -10.35 -33.70
C ALA A 468 21.29 -10.92 -32.30
N GLN A 469 22.56 -11.20 -32.00
CA GLN A 469 23.04 -11.22 -30.63
C GLN A 469 23.25 -9.78 -30.17
N VAL A 470 22.42 -9.32 -29.23
CA VAL A 470 22.43 -7.96 -28.71
C VAL A 470 23.23 -7.89 -27.41
N LYS A 471 24.22 -6.99 -27.33
CA LYS A 471 24.96 -6.69 -26.10
C LYS A 471 24.87 -5.21 -25.77
N ALA A 472 24.31 -4.87 -24.60
CA ALA A 472 24.26 -3.49 -24.12
C ALA A 472 25.68 -2.91 -23.90
N GLN A 473 25.82 -1.63 -24.15
CA GLN A 473 26.99 -0.79 -23.88
C GLN A 473 26.56 0.45 -23.08
N GLU A 474 27.51 1.28 -22.64
CA GLU A 474 27.22 2.51 -21.92
C GLU A 474 26.53 3.56 -22.80
N GLY A 475 25.63 4.35 -22.19
CA GLY A 475 25.04 5.54 -22.79
C GLY A 475 24.06 5.27 -23.95
N GLY A 476 23.17 4.28 -23.81
CA GLY A 476 22.12 3.99 -24.82
C GLY A 476 22.67 3.40 -26.12
N ARG A 477 23.80 2.69 -26.03
CA ARG A 477 24.43 2.01 -27.17
C ARG A 477 24.32 0.51 -27.01
N TYR A 478 24.24 -0.18 -28.13
CA TYR A 478 24.14 -1.64 -28.20
C TYR A 478 25.06 -2.14 -29.29
N ARG A 479 25.69 -3.30 -29.08
CA ARG A 479 26.38 -4.03 -30.13
C ARG A 479 25.46 -5.10 -30.68
N LEU A 480 25.21 -5.06 -31.97
CA LEU A 480 24.47 -6.07 -32.72
C LEU A 480 25.47 -6.95 -33.45
N ARG A 481 25.39 -8.26 -33.25
CA ARG A 481 26.21 -9.24 -33.96
C ARG A 481 25.33 -10.26 -34.66
N PHE A 482 25.58 -10.44 -35.95
CA PHE A 482 24.90 -11.41 -36.81
C PHE A 482 25.93 -12.44 -37.26
N MET A 483 25.69 -13.71 -36.96
CA MET A 483 26.60 -14.79 -37.36
C MET A 483 26.24 -15.22 -38.77
N ALA A 484 27.07 -14.85 -39.75
CA ALA A 484 26.88 -15.30 -41.13
C ALA A 484 27.05 -16.83 -41.24
N PRO A 485 26.45 -17.48 -42.26
CA PRO A 485 26.59 -18.93 -42.51
C PRO A 485 28.02 -19.46 -42.61
N ASP A 486 28.99 -18.62 -42.98
CA ASP A 486 30.42 -18.94 -43.02
C ASP A 486 31.15 -18.71 -41.67
N GLY A 487 30.40 -18.38 -40.62
CA GLY A 487 30.91 -18.15 -39.25
C GLY A 487 31.38 -16.72 -38.98
N LEU A 488 31.30 -15.81 -39.96
CA LEU A 488 31.79 -14.44 -39.80
C LEU A 488 30.79 -13.58 -38.99
N PRO A 489 31.24 -12.85 -37.94
CA PRO A 489 30.35 -12.10 -37.04
C PRO A 489 30.12 -10.67 -37.55
N LEU A 490 29.20 -10.48 -38.50
CA LEU A 490 28.84 -9.15 -39.02
C LEU A 490 28.37 -8.26 -37.85
N THR A 491 28.97 -7.08 -37.69
CA THR A 491 28.83 -6.28 -36.46
C THR A 491 28.45 -4.84 -36.73
N TRP A 492 27.45 -4.35 -36.00
CA TRP A 492 27.08 -2.93 -35.91
C TRP A 492 27.06 -2.47 -34.45
N ASP A 493 27.47 -1.23 -34.21
CA ASP A 493 27.04 -0.53 -33.00
C ASP A 493 25.74 0.24 -33.33
N LEU A 494 24.71 0.08 -32.50
CA LEU A 494 23.43 0.78 -32.52
C LEU A 494 23.46 1.87 -31.45
N ARG A 495 23.00 3.08 -31.80
CA ARG A 495 22.76 4.18 -30.86
C ARG A 495 21.30 4.59 -30.94
N THR A 496 20.63 4.65 -29.79
CA THR A 496 19.21 4.99 -29.69
C THR A 496 19.05 6.43 -29.21
N ALA A 497 17.99 7.11 -29.67
CA ALA A 497 17.66 8.46 -29.21
C ALA A 497 16.93 8.43 -27.86
N GLN A 498 16.08 7.42 -27.65
CA GLN A 498 15.27 7.23 -26.45
C GLN A 498 15.14 5.74 -26.14
N GLY A 499 15.22 5.38 -24.85
CA GLY A 499 15.08 4.01 -24.37
C GLY A 499 15.93 2.99 -25.14
N LYS A 500 15.32 1.84 -25.46
CA LYS A 500 15.93 0.76 -26.26
C LYS A 500 15.81 0.98 -27.77
N GLY A 501 15.24 2.11 -28.23
CA GLY A 501 14.99 2.36 -29.65
C GLY A 501 14.28 1.17 -30.32
N PRO A 502 14.70 0.72 -31.51
CA PRO A 502 14.02 -0.37 -32.22
C PRO A 502 14.10 -1.73 -31.51
N LEU A 503 14.98 -1.90 -30.51
CA LEU A 503 15.02 -3.14 -29.72
C LEU A 503 13.80 -3.30 -28.80
N VAL A 504 13.04 -2.23 -28.52
CA VAL A 504 11.79 -2.34 -27.73
C VAL A 504 10.75 -3.23 -28.42
N LEU A 505 10.77 -3.27 -29.76
CA LEU A 505 9.86 -4.07 -30.59
C LEU A 505 10.03 -5.57 -30.35
N LEU A 506 11.22 -6.03 -29.93
CA LEU A 506 11.46 -7.43 -29.57
C LEU A 506 10.60 -7.91 -28.39
N GLY A 507 10.12 -6.99 -27.55
CA GLY A 507 9.19 -7.31 -26.49
C GLY A 507 7.81 -7.75 -26.99
N LEU A 508 7.41 -7.35 -28.21
CA LEU A 508 6.10 -7.72 -28.76
C LEU A 508 6.01 -9.19 -29.18
N LYS A 509 7.16 -9.88 -29.30
CA LYS A 509 7.20 -11.31 -29.62
C LYS A 509 6.47 -12.13 -28.59
N GLY A 510 5.43 -12.85 -29.02
CA GLY A 510 4.61 -13.66 -28.13
C GLY A 510 3.85 -12.85 -27.08
N PHE A 511 3.82 -11.52 -27.20
CA PHE A 511 3.08 -10.67 -26.27
C PHE A 511 1.60 -11.01 -26.33
N ARG A 512 0.99 -11.17 -25.16
CA ARG A 512 -0.45 -11.35 -25.00
C ARG A 512 -0.96 -10.35 -23.99
N LEU A 513 -2.01 -9.62 -24.37
CA LEU A 513 -2.67 -8.72 -23.45
C LEU A 513 -3.44 -9.55 -22.40
N PRO A 514 -3.13 -9.41 -21.10
CA PRO A 514 -3.80 -10.20 -20.06
C PRO A 514 -5.31 -9.92 -20.00
N THR A 515 -6.10 -10.97 -19.75
CA THR A 515 -7.58 -10.88 -19.73
C THR A 515 -8.14 -10.43 -18.39
N GLN A 516 -7.32 -10.37 -17.34
CA GLN A 516 -7.73 -10.02 -15.98
C GLN A 516 -6.82 -8.93 -15.40
N ILE A 517 -7.44 -7.86 -14.90
CA ILE A 517 -6.81 -6.75 -14.18
C ILE A 517 -6.52 -7.16 -12.74
N PHE A 518 -7.51 -7.77 -12.10
CA PHE A 518 -7.42 -8.24 -10.73
C PHE A 518 -7.41 -9.76 -10.70
N SER A 519 -6.58 -10.32 -9.81
CA SER A 519 -6.48 -11.75 -9.53
C SER A 519 -7.24 -12.09 -8.24
N ASP A 520 -7.85 -13.27 -8.17
CA ASP A 520 -8.35 -13.81 -6.92
C ASP A 520 -7.15 -14.12 -6.00
N LYS A 521 -7.29 -13.85 -4.70
CA LYS A 521 -6.23 -14.14 -3.71
C LYS A 521 -5.90 -15.63 -3.73
N GLY A 522 -4.88 -16.05 -4.48
CA GLY A 522 -4.36 -17.42 -4.42
C GLY A 522 -3.81 -18.08 -5.69
N GLU A 523 -3.65 -17.39 -6.82
CA GLU A 523 -2.92 -17.93 -7.99
C GLU A 523 -1.58 -17.24 -8.23
#